data_AF-A0A2D6HJI2-F1
#
_entry.id   AF-A0A2D6HJI2-F1
#
_cell.length_a   1.000
_cell.length_b   1.000
_cell.length_c   1.000
_cell.angle_alpha   90.00
_cell.angle_beta   90.00
_cell.angle_gamma   90.00
#
_symmetry.space_group_name_H-M   'P 1'
#
loop_
_entity.id
_entity.type
_entity.pdbx_description
1 polymer ?
#
loop_
_entity_poly.entity_id
_entity_poly.type
_entity_poly.pdbx_seq_one_letter_code
_entity_poly.pdbx_strand_id
1 'polypeptide(L)' 'MHPALRNQLTHLDGALVNLLQERARLLASVEADDPERHPRVDDLLRRTSGDFDPQVLAEILDAVERGTRP' A
#
# COMPACT_ATOMS: atom_id res chain seq x y z
N MET A 1 22.91 -12.82 5.68
CA MET A 1 22.38 -11.45 5.55
C MET A 1 23.09 -10.54 6.54
N HIS A 2 23.66 -9.42 6.09
CA HIS A 2 24.39 -8.47 6.94
C HIS A 2 23.44 -7.85 7.99
N PRO A 3 23.82 -7.72 9.27
CA PRO A 3 22.93 -7.21 10.33
C PRO A 3 22.33 -5.83 10.01
N ALA A 4 23.10 -4.92 9.40
CA ALA A 4 22.60 -3.60 9.00
C ALA A 4 21.47 -3.67 7.96
N LEU A 5 21.56 -4.58 6.98
CA LEU A 5 20.51 -4.79 5.98
C LEU A 5 19.23 -5.33 6.62
N ARG A 6 19.36 -6.22 7.61
CA ARG A 6 18.21 -6.72 8.37
C ARG A 6 17.45 -5.57 9.06
N ASN A 7 18.18 -4.71 9.75
CA ASN A 7 17.58 -3.58 10.47
C ASN A 7 16.90 -2.60 9.51
N GLN A 8 17.51 -2.35 8.35
CA GLN A 8 16.92 -1.50 7.33
C GLN A 8 15.62 -2.08 6.77
N LEU A 9 15.58 -3.39 6.47
CA LEU A 9 14.37 -4.08 6.04
C LEU A 9 13.27 -3.99 7.11
N THR A 10 13.58 -4.29 8.37
CA THR A 10 12.60 -4.17 9.46
C THR A 10 12.05 -2.75 9.62
N HIS A 11 12.89 -1.73 9.43
CA HIS A 11 12.44 -0.35 9.46
C HIS A 11 11.48 -0.03 8.30
N LEU A 12 11.78 -0.49 7.09
CA LEU A 12 10.91 -0.35 5.92
C LEU A 12 9.57 -1.06 6.13
N ASP A 13 9.59 -2.28 6.65
CA ASP A 13 8.37 -3.04 6.95
C ASP A 13 7.48 -2.31 7.97
N GLY A 14 8.09 -1.76 9.03
CA GLY A 14 7.38 -0.95 10.02
C GLY A 14 6.77 0.31 9.41
N ALA A 15 7.49 0.99 8.52
CA ALA A 15 6.97 2.15 7.80
C ALA A 15 5.78 1.78 6.88
N LEU A 16 5.86 0.66 6.17
CA LEU A 16 4.77 0.14 5.34
C LEU A 16 3.51 -0.09 6.18
N VAL A 17 3.62 -0.79 7.31
CA VAL A 17 2.47 -1.05 8.20
C VAL A 17 1.83 0.27 8.67
N ASN A 18 2.64 1.24 9.09
CA ASN A 18 2.13 2.54 9.55
C ASN A 18 1.37 3.30 8.44
N LEU A 19 1.87 3.26 7.20
CA LEU A 19 1.19 3.87 6.06
C LEU A 19 -0.17 3.21 5.78
N LEU A 20 -0.25 1.88 5.91
CA LEU A 20 -1.51 1.16 5.73
C LEU A 20 -2.54 1.49 6.82
N GLN A 21 -2.10 1.60 8.08
CA GLN A 21 -2.96 2.02 9.19
C GLN A 21 -3.47 3.44 9.02
N GLU A 22 -2.59 4.35 8.58
CA GLU A 22 -2.96 5.73 8.30
C GLU A 22 -3.99 5.81 7.16
N ARG A 23 -3.80 5.04 6.09
CA ARG A 23 -4.77 4.94 4.99
C ARG A 23 -6.12 4.43 5.49
N ALA A 24 -6.15 3.39 6.32
CA ALA A 24 -7.38 2.87 6.92
C ALA A 24 -8.08 3.95 7.77
N ARG A 25 -7.34 4.68 8.61
CA ARG A 25 -7.85 5.77 9.43
C ARG A 25 -8.52 6.87 8.59
N LEU A 26 -7.87 7.28 7.50
CA LEU A 26 -8.40 8.33 6.61
C LEU A 26 -9.67 7.90 5.89
N LEU A 27 -9.79 6.60 5.55
CA LEU A 27 -10.97 6.04 4.88
C LEU A 27 -12.11 5.67 5.84
N ALA A 28 -11.90 5.75 7.15
CA ALA A 28 -12.89 5.35 8.15
C ALA A 28 -14.17 6.20 8.11
N SER A 29 -14.08 7.45 7.66
CA SER A 29 -15.22 8.37 7.51
C SER A 29 -15.68 8.54 6.05
N VAL A 30 -15.12 7.77 5.13
CA VAL A 30 -15.52 7.79 3.71
C VAL A 30 -16.55 6.68 3.51
N GLU A 31 -17.58 6.94 2.71
CA GLU A 31 -18.58 5.91 2.37
C GLU A 31 -17.96 4.80 1.51
N ALA A 32 -18.46 3.58 1.61
CA ALA A 32 -17.92 2.44 0.87
C ALA A 32 -18.11 2.59 -0.66
N ASP A 33 -19.22 3.22 -1.06
CA ASP A 33 -19.62 3.37 -2.46
C ASP A 33 -19.08 4.66 -3.11
N ASP A 34 -18.26 5.43 -2.40
CA ASP A 34 -17.66 6.66 -2.94
C ASP A 34 -16.65 6.29 -4.05
N PRO A 35 -16.86 6.75 -5.31
CA PRO A 35 -15.96 6.44 -6.42
C PRO A 35 -14.55 7.01 -6.24
N GLU A 36 -14.37 8.03 -5.39
CA GLU A 36 -13.07 8.60 -5.04
C GLU A 36 -12.35 7.81 -3.93
N ARG A 37 -13.02 6.84 -3.30
CA ARG A 37 -12.43 5.93 -2.30
C ARG A 37 -11.37 5.02 -2.92
N HIS A 38 -11.55 4.64 -4.19
CA HIS A 38 -10.73 3.66 -4.86
C HIS A 38 -9.43 4.27 -5.43
N PRO A 39 -8.27 3.62 -5.21
CA PRO A 39 -7.03 4.06 -5.84
C PRO A 39 -7.10 3.89 -7.36
N ARG A 40 -6.54 4.86 -8.10
CA ARG A 40 -6.34 4.74 -9.56
C ARG A 40 -5.12 3.87 -9.85
N VAL A 41 -5.24 2.56 -9.63
CA VAL A 41 -4.15 1.57 -9.69
C VAL A 41 -3.37 1.65 -11.01
N ASP A 42 -4.06 1.73 -12.15
CA ASP A 42 -3.41 1.82 -13.46
C ASP A 42 -2.58 3.09 -13.67
N ASP A 43 -2.97 4.22 -13.06
CA ASP A 43 -2.18 5.45 -13.08
C ASP A 43 -0.94 5.33 -12.19
N LEU A 44 -1.11 4.75 -11.00
CA LEU A 44 -0.02 4.52 -10.06
C LEU A 44 1.05 3.62 -10.66
N LEU A 45 0.66 2.45 -11.18
CA LEU A 45 1.59 1.48 -11.77
C LEU A 45 2.36 2.05 -12.97
N ARG A 46 1.70 2.87 -13.81
CA ARG A 46 2.38 3.53 -14.95
C ARG A 46 3.44 4.55 -14.52
N ARG A 47 3.32 5.10 -13.31
CA ARG A 47 4.22 6.15 -12.80
C ARG A 47 5.30 5.59 -11.87
N THR A 48 5.17 4.35 -11.44
CA THR A 48 6.18 3.67 -10.61
C THR A 48 7.31 3.12 -11.48
N SER A 49 8.54 3.41 -11.07
CA SER A 49 9.77 2.82 -11.62
C SER A 49 10.51 2.08 -10.52
N GLY A 50 11.03 0.89 -10.81
CA GLY A 50 11.84 0.12 -9.86
C GLY A 50 11.87 -1.37 -10.20
N ASP A 51 12.60 -2.13 -9.38
CA ASP A 51 12.80 -3.56 -9.57
C ASP A 51 11.66 -4.44 -9.02
N PHE A 52 10.61 -3.82 -8.45
CA PHE A 52 9.47 -4.54 -7.91
C PHE A 52 8.50 -4.92 -9.03
N ASP A 53 8.06 -6.18 -9.06
CA ASP A 53 7.16 -6.69 -10.09
C ASP A 53 5.83 -5.91 -10.11
N PRO A 54 5.47 -5.27 -11.23
CA PRO A 54 4.22 -4.52 -11.36
C PRO A 54 2.96 -5.36 -11.11
N GLN A 55 2.97 -6.66 -11.44
CA GLN A 55 1.83 -7.55 -11.21
C GLN A 55 1.61 -7.77 -9.72
N VAL A 56 2.69 -8.05 -8.99
CA VAL A 56 2.64 -8.21 -7.52
C VAL A 56 2.27 -6.89 -6.85
N LEU A 57 2.74 -5.75 -7.37
CA LEU A 57 2.35 -4.44 -6.85
C LEU A 57 0.85 -4.19 -7.00
N ALA A 58 0.25 -4.61 -8.13
CA ALA A 58 -1.20 -4.55 -8.32
C ALA A 58 -1.96 -5.40 -7.29
N GLU A 59 -1.49 -6.63 -7.03
CA GLU A 59 -2.08 -7.52 -6.01
C GLU A 59 -2.00 -6.93 -4.60
N ILE A 60 -0.87 -6.29 -4.27
CA ILE A 60 -0.70 -5.59 -2.99
C ILE A 60 -1.70 -4.44 -2.87
N LEU A 61 -1.85 -3.62 -3.92
CA LEU A 61 -2.80 -2.50 -3.90
C LEU A 61 -4.25 -2.97 -3.76
N ASP A 62 -4.63 -4.08 -4.41
CA ASP A 62 -5.93 -4.73 -4.19
C ASP A 62 -6.10 -5.21 -2.75
N ALA A 63 -5.10 -5.90 -2.19
CA ALA A 63 -5.13 -6.36 -0.81
C ALA A 63 -5.25 -5.20 0.19
N VAL A 64 -4.54 -4.10 -0.06
CA VAL A 64 -4.63 -2.85 0.72
C VAL A 64 -6.03 -2.26 0.63
N GLU A 65 -6.64 -2.25 -0.55
CA GLU A 65 -8.02 -1.80 -0.68
C GLU A 65 -8.99 -2.64 0.15
N ARG A 66 -8.91 -3.98 0.02
CA ARG A 66 -9.72 -4.92 0.81
C ARG A 66 -9.53 -4.74 2.32
N GLY A 67 -8.29 -4.49 2.76
CA GLY A 67 -7.97 -4.26 4.17
C GLY A 67 -8.46 -2.92 4.75
N THR A 68 -8.98 -2.02 3.91
CA THR A 68 -9.52 -0.70 4.32
C THR A 68 -11.03 -0.58 4.19
N ARG A 69 -11.72 -1.70 3.94
CA ARG A 69 -13.18 -1.76 3.99
C ARG A 69 -13.60 -2.07 5.44
N PRO A 70 -14.61 -1.38 5.98
CA PRO A 70 -15.17 -1.68 7.30
C PRO A 70 -15.80 -3.08 7.36
#